data_AF-A0A550D3J0-F1
#
_entry.id   AF-A0A550D3J0-F1
#
_cell.length_a   1.000
_cell.length_b   1.000
_cell.length_c   1.000
_cell.angle_alpha   90.00
_cell.angle_beta   90.00
_cell.angle_gamma   90.00
#
_symmetry.space_group_name_H-M   'P 1'
#
loop_
_entity.id
_entity.type
_entity.pdbx_description
1 polymer ?
#
loop_
_entity_poly.entity_id
_entity_poly.type
_entity_poly.pdbx_seq_one_letter_code
_entity_poly.pdbx_strand_id
1 'polypeptide(L)'
;ENIKKAVDFYSQYTDIVAFGGIVPPSLNGGGGKKLAIAMYRLLRKLWKGKIHVLGAGSPFMRKLFYDADSVDTSTYRVKAIHGMIIIPGKGERYVGERKIVWKARRATQEEIETLLSFLERTHFPFQPRLEDWVSRALINAWVLLHSEYEKDHPLIKYTKSLKEPEEELTELCKT
;
A
#
# COMPACT_ATOMS: atom_id res chain seq x y z
N GLU A 1 -23.56 -0.84 12.58
CA GLU A 1 -23.73 -0.34 13.97
C GLU A 1 -22.45 -0.19 14.81
N ASN A 2 -21.39 -0.99 14.61
CA ASN A 2 -20.23 -0.98 15.52
C ASN A 2 -19.30 0.25 15.39
N ILE A 3 -19.05 0.76 14.17
CA ILE A 3 -18.04 1.82 13.94
C ILE A 3 -18.41 3.19 14.54
N LYS A 4 -19.69 3.58 14.52
CA LYS A 4 -20.16 4.85 15.11
C LYS A 4 -19.91 4.85 16.62
N LYS A 5 -20.32 3.77 17.31
CA LYS A 5 -20.05 3.58 18.74
C LYS A 5 -18.55 3.62 19.06
N ALA A 6 -17.72 3.01 18.22
CA ALA A 6 -16.27 3.06 18.38
C ALA A 6 -15.73 4.50 18.23
N VAL A 7 -16.18 5.24 17.21
CA VAL A 7 -15.80 6.66 17.01
C VAL A 7 -16.22 7.51 18.21
N ASP A 8 -17.47 7.38 18.66
CA ASP A 8 -18.00 8.13 19.80
C ASP A 8 -17.23 7.82 21.09
N PHE A 9 -16.82 6.57 21.28
CA PHE A 9 -16.02 6.16 22.43
C PHE A 9 -14.59 6.72 22.35
N TYR A 10 -13.86 6.46 21.24
CA TYR A 10 -12.45 6.84 21.13
C TYR A 10 -12.25 8.36 21.04
N SER A 11 -13.20 9.11 20.48
CA SER A 11 -13.11 10.57 20.36
C SER A 11 -13.08 11.29 21.71
N GLN A 12 -13.48 10.62 22.80
CA GLN A 12 -13.37 11.15 24.16
C GLN A 12 -11.93 11.14 24.70
N TYR A 13 -11.02 10.38 24.09
CA TYR A 13 -9.69 10.12 24.63
C TYR A 13 -8.55 10.53 23.71
N THR A 14 -8.79 10.66 22.40
CA THR A 14 -7.74 10.93 21.42
C THR A 14 -8.31 11.59 20.17
N ASP A 15 -7.47 12.41 19.53
CA ASP A 15 -7.70 12.91 18.17
C ASP A 15 -6.98 12.06 17.12
N ILE A 16 -6.26 11.02 17.52
CA ILE A 16 -5.46 10.17 16.63
C ILE A 16 -5.93 8.73 16.74
N VAL A 17 -6.24 8.12 15.59
CA VAL A 17 -6.60 6.69 15.50
C VAL A 17 -5.79 5.99 14.43
N ALA A 18 -5.63 4.67 14.60
CA ALA A 18 -5.10 3.80 13.58
C ALA A 18 -6.24 3.00 12.92
N PHE A 19 -6.24 2.94 11.59
CA PHE A 19 -7.15 2.11 10.80
C PHE A 19 -6.40 0.86 10.33
N GLY A 20 -6.76 -0.29 10.90
CA GLY A 20 -6.19 -1.60 10.58
C GLY A 20 -7.19 -2.54 9.92
N GLY A 21 -6.81 -3.82 9.80
CA GLY A 21 -7.69 -4.87 9.26
C GLY A 21 -7.92 -4.80 7.74
N ILE A 22 -7.13 -3.99 7.02
CA ILE A 22 -7.22 -3.85 5.56
C ILE A 22 -6.63 -5.06 4.83
N VAL A 23 -5.58 -5.66 5.40
CA VAL A 23 -4.80 -6.71 4.75
C VAL A 23 -5.63 -7.98 4.53
N PRO A 24 -6.35 -8.56 5.52
CA PRO A 24 -7.11 -9.79 5.30
C PRO A 24 -8.21 -9.69 4.22
N PRO A 25 -9.05 -8.63 4.17
CA PRO A 25 -10.01 -8.42 3.08
C PRO A 25 -9.36 -8.17 1.72
N SER A 26 -8.19 -7.51 1.68
CA SER A 26 -7.50 -7.21 0.42
C SER A 26 -6.93 -8.45 -0.30
N LEU A 27 -6.86 -9.59 0.39
CA LEU A 27 -6.38 -10.89 -0.13
C LEU A 27 -7.52 -11.76 -0.72
N ASN A 28 -8.78 -11.51 -0.40
CA ASN A 28 -9.92 -12.40 -0.72
C ASN A 28 -10.71 -12.02 -2.00
N GLY A 29 -10.06 -11.42 -3.01
CA GLY A 29 -10.73 -11.03 -4.26
C GLY A 29 -11.44 -9.67 -4.19
N GLY A 30 -12.19 -9.32 -5.25
CA GLY A 30 -12.66 -7.95 -5.53
C GLY A 30 -13.52 -7.30 -4.43
N GLY A 31 -14.40 -8.07 -3.77
CA GLY A 31 -15.31 -7.57 -2.74
C GLY A 31 -14.60 -7.07 -1.48
N GLY A 32 -13.57 -7.79 -1.01
CA GLY A 32 -12.86 -7.43 0.22
C GLY A 32 -12.05 -6.14 0.12
N LYS A 33 -11.54 -5.80 -1.07
CA LYS A 33 -10.86 -4.52 -1.31
C LYS A 33 -11.84 -3.34 -1.26
N LYS A 34 -13.02 -3.48 -1.85
CA LYS A 34 -14.08 -2.46 -1.77
C LYS A 34 -14.56 -2.26 -0.34
N LEU A 35 -14.73 -3.35 0.42
CA LEU A 35 -15.11 -3.31 1.83
C LEU A 35 -14.13 -2.48 2.66
N ALA A 36 -12.83 -2.73 2.52
CA ALA A 36 -11.80 -1.97 3.25
C ALA A 36 -11.80 -0.47 2.87
N ILE A 37 -12.01 -0.15 1.59
CA ILE A 37 -12.14 1.24 1.13
C ILE A 37 -13.39 1.88 1.74
N ALA A 38 -14.55 1.26 1.64
CA ALA A 38 -15.80 1.81 2.16
C ALA A 38 -15.75 2.00 3.69
N MET A 39 -15.17 1.05 4.42
CA MET A 39 -14.92 1.15 5.87
C MET A 39 -14.05 2.37 6.20
N TYR A 40 -12.95 2.56 5.47
CA TYR A 40 -12.08 3.71 5.65
C TYR A 40 -12.80 5.02 5.34
N ARG A 41 -13.54 5.10 4.22
CA ARG A 41 -14.30 6.31 3.85
C ARG A 41 -15.34 6.66 4.91
N LEU A 42 -16.02 5.67 5.49
CA LEU A 42 -16.93 5.89 6.62
C LEU A 42 -16.18 6.41 7.85
N LEU A 43 -15.08 5.77 8.26
CA LEU A 43 -14.25 6.24 9.36
C LEU A 43 -13.79 7.69 9.12
N ARG A 44 -13.30 8.00 7.92
CA ARG A 44 -12.81 9.33 7.58
C ARG A 44 -13.91 10.39 7.59
N LYS A 45 -15.15 10.04 7.20
CA LYS A 45 -16.34 10.92 7.30
C LYS A 45 -16.67 11.25 8.76
N LEU A 46 -16.59 10.25 9.64
CA LEU A 46 -16.96 10.35 11.05
C LEU A 46 -15.85 10.95 11.93
N TRP A 47 -14.59 10.57 11.74
CA TRP A 47 -13.45 11.00 12.54
C TRP A 47 -12.90 12.34 12.05
N LYS A 48 -12.77 13.33 12.94
CA LYS A 48 -12.27 14.68 12.58
C LYS A 48 -10.77 14.88 12.84
N GLY A 49 -10.14 14.01 13.62
CA GLY A 49 -8.71 14.08 13.91
C GLY A 49 -7.85 13.32 12.89
N LYS A 50 -6.63 12.94 13.29
CA LYS A 50 -5.67 12.24 12.43
C LYS A 50 -5.94 10.74 12.32
N ILE A 51 -5.76 10.18 11.12
CA ILE A 51 -5.86 8.74 10.85
C ILE A 51 -4.53 8.22 10.30
N HIS A 52 -3.95 7.25 11.00
CA HIS A 52 -2.85 6.43 10.49
C HIS A 52 -3.40 5.14 9.86
N VAL A 53 -3.05 4.84 8.61
CA VAL A 53 -3.52 3.61 7.94
C VAL A 53 -2.45 2.54 7.95
N LEU A 54 -2.74 1.44 8.64
CA LEU A 54 -1.78 0.37 8.89
C LEU A 54 -1.52 -0.47 7.64
N GLY A 55 -0.25 -0.67 7.28
CA GLY A 55 0.18 -1.54 6.19
C GLY A 55 -0.11 -1.00 4.77
N ALA A 56 -0.47 0.28 4.64
CA ALA A 56 -0.87 0.92 3.37
C ALA A 56 0.24 1.75 2.69
N GLY A 57 1.51 1.49 3.00
CA GLY A 57 2.64 2.28 2.48
C GLY A 57 3.00 2.13 0.99
N SER A 58 2.34 1.26 0.22
CA SER A 58 2.62 1.15 -1.22
C SER A 58 2.05 2.35 -2.00
N PRO A 59 2.66 2.80 -3.11
CA PRO A 59 2.14 3.93 -3.91
C PRO A 59 0.67 3.76 -4.31
N PHE A 60 0.25 2.52 -4.64
CA PHE A 60 -1.14 2.21 -4.94
C PHE A 60 -2.06 2.40 -3.73
N MET A 61 -1.67 1.89 -2.56
CA MET A 61 -2.47 1.99 -1.34
C MET A 61 -2.58 3.45 -0.87
N ARG A 62 -1.50 4.25 -1.00
CA ARG A 62 -1.56 5.70 -0.76
C ARG A 62 -2.58 6.42 -1.64
N LYS A 63 -2.83 5.96 -2.88
CA LYS A 63 -3.91 6.52 -3.72
C LYS A 63 -5.31 6.08 -3.28
N LEU A 64 -5.44 4.89 -2.67
CA LEU A 64 -6.72 4.41 -2.14
C LEU A 64 -7.13 5.18 -0.87
N PHE A 65 -6.15 5.44 0.00
CA PHE A 65 -6.29 6.12 1.29
C PHE A 65 -5.67 7.53 1.22
N TYR A 66 -6.04 8.29 0.18
CA TYR A 66 -5.37 9.53 -0.20
C TYR A 66 -5.45 10.67 0.82
N ASP A 67 -6.39 10.61 1.76
CA ASP A 67 -6.60 11.57 2.84
C ASP A 67 -6.28 10.98 4.22
N ALA A 68 -5.44 9.94 4.25
CA ALA A 68 -4.82 9.45 5.47
C ALA A 68 -3.67 10.39 5.88
N ASP A 69 -3.54 10.63 7.18
CA ASP A 69 -2.50 11.52 7.71
C ASP A 69 -1.13 10.85 7.74
N SER A 70 -1.09 9.52 7.81
CA SER A 70 0.15 8.73 7.72
C SER A 70 -0.14 7.28 7.36
N VAL A 71 0.90 6.58 6.88
CA VAL A 71 0.85 5.15 6.53
C VAL A 71 2.16 4.47 6.90
N ASP A 72 2.13 3.16 7.12
CA ASP A 72 3.33 2.34 7.28
C ASP A 72 3.34 1.14 6.32
N THR A 73 4.50 0.52 6.15
CA THR A 73 4.59 -0.80 5.52
C THR A 73 5.92 -1.48 5.83
N SER A 74 5.88 -2.79 6.09
CA SER A 74 7.08 -3.63 6.19
C SER A 74 7.49 -4.24 4.84
N THR A 75 6.75 -3.96 3.76
CA THR A 75 6.93 -4.55 2.43
C THR A 75 8.35 -4.41 1.91
N TYR A 76 8.98 -3.24 2.07
CA TYR A 76 10.34 -3.00 1.56
C TYR A 76 11.36 -4.02 2.09
N ARG A 77 11.27 -4.33 3.38
CA ARG A 77 12.17 -5.24 4.08
C ARG A 77 11.81 -6.70 3.80
N VAL A 78 10.52 -7.06 3.92
CA VAL A 78 10.05 -8.43 3.70
C VAL A 78 10.33 -8.88 2.27
N LYS A 79 10.14 -8.01 1.27
CA LYS A 79 10.46 -8.33 -0.13
C LYS A 79 11.96 -8.50 -0.34
N ALA A 80 12.76 -7.61 0.24
CA ALA A 80 14.22 -7.66 0.11
C ALA A 80 14.85 -8.95 0.64
N ILE A 81 14.42 -9.44 1.82
CA ILE A 81 14.93 -10.70 2.39
C ILE A 81 14.58 -11.91 1.52
N HIS A 82 13.47 -11.85 0.78
CA HIS A 82 13.06 -12.88 -0.16
C HIS A 82 13.66 -12.70 -1.57
N GLY A 83 14.65 -11.83 -1.74
CA GLY A 83 15.36 -11.62 -3.00
C GLY A 83 14.57 -10.78 -4.01
N MET A 84 13.60 -9.99 -3.55
CA MET A 84 12.74 -9.17 -4.40
C MET A 84 13.10 -7.68 -4.30
N ILE A 85 12.98 -6.99 -5.43
CA ILE A 85 13.01 -5.53 -5.55
C ILE A 85 11.68 -4.98 -6.06
N ILE A 86 11.37 -3.74 -5.74
CA ILE A 86 10.24 -2.99 -6.28
C ILE A 86 10.76 -2.12 -7.41
N ILE A 87 10.21 -2.32 -8.61
CA ILE A 87 10.55 -1.53 -9.79
C ILE A 87 9.42 -0.51 -10.02
N PRO A 88 9.73 0.80 -10.08
CA PRO A 88 8.74 1.85 -10.32
C PRO A 88 7.85 1.52 -11.53
N GLY A 89 6.52 1.57 -11.34
CA GLY A 89 5.53 1.30 -12.39
C GLY A 89 5.39 -0.17 -12.85
N LYS A 90 6.35 -1.05 -12.52
CA LYS A 90 6.37 -2.47 -12.94
C LYS A 90 6.06 -3.45 -11.79
N GLY A 91 6.14 -2.99 -10.55
CA GLY A 91 5.88 -3.78 -9.35
C GLY A 91 7.07 -4.62 -8.92
N GLU A 92 6.82 -5.74 -8.27
CA GLU A 92 7.86 -6.55 -7.65
C GLU A 92 8.54 -7.49 -8.66
N ARG A 93 9.87 -7.62 -8.56
CA ARG A 93 10.67 -8.57 -9.35
C ARG A 93 11.69 -9.28 -8.49
N TYR A 94 11.96 -10.54 -8.81
CA TYR A 94 13.02 -11.32 -8.20
C TYR A 94 14.37 -11.03 -8.85
N VAL A 95 15.39 -10.79 -8.03
CA VAL A 95 16.78 -10.55 -8.45
C VAL A 95 17.78 -11.46 -7.76
N GLY A 96 17.33 -12.36 -6.87
CA GLY A 96 18.22 -13.31 -6.22
C GLY A 96 18.80 -14.34 -7.19
N GLU A 97 19.88 -15.00 -6.78
CA GLU A 97 20.56 -16.01 -7.59
C GLU A 97 19.91 -17.40 -7.49
N ARG A 98 19.14 -17.64 -6.42
CA ARG A 98 18.52 -18.95 -6.19
C ARG A 98 17.46 -19.23 -7.26
N LYS A 99 17.31 -20.51 -7.60
CA LYS A 99 16.21 -20.97 -8.44
C LYS A 99 14.89 -20.67 -7.73
N ILE A 100 14.00 -19.96 -8.41
CA ILE A 100 12.70 -19.59 -7.86
C ILE A 100 11.81 -20.84 -7.87
N VAL A 101 11.27 -21.21 -6.70
CA VAL A 101 10.36 -22.36 -6.55
C VAL A 101 8.88 -21.92 -6.56
N TRP A 102 8.62 -20.61 -6.47
CA TRP A 102 7.30 -19.99 -6.46
C TRP A 102 7.06 -19.10 -7.69
N LYS A 103 5.83 -18.58 -7.88
CA LYS A 103 5.42 -17.77 -9.05
C LYS A 103 6.05 -16.35 -9.12
N ALA A 104 7.23 -16.12 -8.54
CA ALA A 104 7.87 -14.80 -8.64
C ALA A 104 8.48 -14.60 -10.02
N ARG A 105 8.20 -13.46 -10.63
CA ARG A 105 8.76 -13.05 -11.91
C ARG A 105 10.18 -12.51 -11.70
N ARG A 106 11.17 -13.11 -12.36
CA ARG A 106 12.54 -12.59 -12.41
C ARG A 106 12.56 -11.26 -13.17
N ALA A 107 13.39 -10.32 -12.70
CA ALA A 107 13.58 -9.05 -13.40
C ALA A 107 14.27 -9.30 -14.75
N THR A 108 13.83 -8.61 -15.79
CA THR A 108 14.59 -8.53 -17.05
C THR A 108 15.69 -7.48 -16.94
N GLN A 109 16.67 -7.53 -17.84
CA GLN A 109 17.74 -6.54 -17.90
C GLN A 109 17.19 -5.10 -18.06
N GLU A 110 16.22 -4.90 -18.95
CA GLU A 110 15.53 -3.62 -19.15
C GLU A 110 14.82 -3.11 -17.89
N GLU A 111 14.21 -4.01 -17.11
CA GLU A 111 13.56 -3.67 -15.85
C GLU A 111 14.58 -3.22 -14.79
N ILE A 112 15.78 -3.81 -14.79
CA ILE A 112 16.88 -3.40 -13.91
C ILE A 112 17.44 -2.04 -14.33
N GLU A 113 17.64 -1.80 -15.62
CA GLU A 113 18.07 -0.50 -16.15
C GLU A 113 17.06 0.61 -15.82
N THR A 114 15.76 0.30 -15.88
CA THR A 114 14.68 1.20 -15.44
C THR A 114 14.82 1.57 -13.96
N LEU A 115 15.11 0.59 -13.10
CA LEU A 115 15.34 0.83 -11.68
C LEU A 115 16.58 1.70 -11.46
N LEU A 116 17.71 1.36 -12.07
CA LEU A 116 18.97 2.10 -11.89
C LEU A 116 18.83 3.55 -12.36
N SER A 117 18.20 3.79 -13.51
CA SER A 117 17.91 5.13 -14.02
C SER A 117 17.01 5.93 -13.06
N PHE A 118 16.05 5.27 -12.41
CA PHE A 118 15.21 5.90 -11.39
C PHE A 118 16.01 6.27 -10.14
N LEU A 119 16.88 5.37 -9.65
CA LEU A 119 17.73 5.63 -8.48
C LEU A 119 18.67 6.80 -8.74
N GLU A 120 19.28 6.87 -9.93
CA GLU A 120 20.13 7.98 -10.34
C GLU A 120 19.36 9.31 -10.40
N ARG A 121 18.24 9.35 -11.14
CA ARG A 121 17.41 10.56 -11.28
C ARG A 121 16.84 11.09 -9.97
N THR A 122 16.63 10.20 -9.00
CA THR A 122 16.12 10.58 -7.67
C THR A 122 17.24 10.82 -6.66
N HIS A 123 18.52 10.73 -7.06
CA HIS A 123 19.69 10.92 -6.20
C HIS A 123 19.76 9.94 -5.02
N PHE A 124 19.57 8.64 -5.29
CA PHE A 124 19.75 7.59 -4.29
C PHE A 124 21.16 7.67 -3.67
N PRO A 125 21.29 7.78 -2.33
CA PRO A 125 22.55 8.15 -1.70
C PRO A 125 23.53 6.98 -1.49
N PHE A 126 23.20 5.77 -1.94
CA PHE A 126 24.02 4.57 -1.74
C PHE A 126 24.34 3.90 -3.07
N GLN A 127 25.44 3.13 -3.11
CA GLN A 127 25.73 2.29 -4.26
C GLN A 127 24.70 1.14 -4.34
N PRO A 128 23.95 1.00 -5.44
CA PRO A 128 22.94 -0.04 -5.57
C PRO A 128 23.61 -1.41 -5.75
N ARG A 129 23.35 -2.33 -4.81
CA ARG A 129 23.73 -3.75 -4.89
C ARG A 129 22.49 -4.62 -4.80
N LEU A 130 22.31 -5.57 -5.73
CA LEU A 130 21.08 -6.36 -5.79
C LEU A 130 21.25 -7.74 -5.15
N GLU A 131 22.47 -8.15 -4.83
CA GLU A 131 22.85 -9.43 -4.25
C GLU A 131 22.64 -9.43 -2.74
N ASP A 132 22.87 -8.27 -2.10
CA ASP A 132 22.67 -8.04 -0.67
C ASP A 132 21.24 -7.62 -0.32
N TRP A 133 20.66 -8.24 0.71
CA TRP A 133 19.29 -7.96 1.11
C TRP A 133 19.13 -6.60 1.78
N VAL A 134 20.16 -6.09 2.50
CA VAL A 134 20.08 -4.77 3.13
C VAL A 134 20.02 -3.69 2.06
N SER A 135 20.90 -3.78 1.05
CA SER A 135 20.87 -2.91 -0.11
C SER A 135 19.52 -2.97 -0.85
N ARG A 136 18.97 -4.17 -1.10
CA ARG A 136 17.61 -4.30 -1.67
C ARG A 136 16.54 -3.63 -0.81
N ALA A 137 16.64 -3.70 0.52
CA ALA A 137 15.67 -3.08 1.41
C ALA A 137 15.73 -1.54 1.31
N LEU A 138 16.94 -0.96 1.24
CA LEU A 138 17.14 0.47 1.03
C LEU A 138 16.59 0.93 -0.32
N ILE A 139 16.89 0.18 -1.39
CA ILE A 139 16.34 0.43 -2.73
C ILE A 139 14.81 0.40 -2.70
N ASN A 140 14.21 -0.65 -2.11
CA ASN A 140 12.77 -0.77 -2.03
C ASN A 140 12.14 0.38 -1.24
N ALA A 141 12.73 0.75 -0.11
CA ALA A 141 12.25 1.89 0.68
C ALA A 141 12.33 3.19 -0.14
N TRP A 142 13.45 3.40 -0.84
CA TRP A 142 13.63 4.57 -1.70
C TRP A 142 12.58 4.65 -2.81
N VAL A 143 12.31 3.52 -3.47
CA VAL A 143 11.27 3.43 -4.49
C VAL A 143 9.90 3.72 -3.89
N LEU A 144 9.54 3.19 -2.73
CA LEU A 144 8.27 3.50 -2.08
C LEU A 144 8.13 4.99 -1.73
N LEU A 145 9.22 5.65 -1.35
CA LEU A 145 9.23 7.07 -1.00
C LEU A 145 9.12 7.99 -2.22
N HIS A 146 9.80 7.65 -3.33
CA HIS A 146 9.96 8.55 -4.47
C HIS A 146 9.18 8.16 -5.73
N SER A 147 8.50 7.01 -5.73
CA SER A 147 7.65 6.61 -6.84
C SER A 147 6.18 6.94 -6.60
N GLU A 148 5.50 7.27 -7.69
CA GLU A 148 4.07 7.52 -7.73
C GLU A 148 3.34 6.40 -8.46
N TYR A 149 2.08 6.20 -8.10
CA TYR A 149 1.18 5.33 -8.85
C TYR A 149 0.39 6.17 -9.85
N GLU A 150 0.72 6.02 -11.14
CA GLU A 150 0.17 6.86 -12.22
C GLU A 150 -0.91 6.16 -13.05
N LYS A 151 -1.10 4.86 -12.85
CA LYS A 151 -2.07 4.09 -13.64
C LYS A 151 -3.49 4.43 -13.22
N ASP A 152 -4.38 4.54 -14.20
CA ASP A 152 -5.80 4.58 -13.94
C ASP A 152 -6.27 3.21 -13.42
N HIS A 153 -7.00 3.21 -12.31
CA HIS A 153 -7.41 1.97 -11.65
C HIS A 153 -8.84 2.10 -11.10
N PRO A 154 -9.74 1.11 -11.36
CA PRO A 154 -11.15 1.18 -10.93
C PRO A 154 -11.33 1.44 -9.43
N LEU A 155 -10.49 0.84 -8.58
CA LEU A 155 -10.54 1.08 -7.13
C LEU A 155 -10.15 2.52 -6.72
N ILE A 156 -9.24 3.17 -7.47
CA ILE A 156 -8.88 4.56 -7.22
C ILE A 156 -10.02 5.49 -7.63
N LYS A 157 -10.73 5.19 -8.72
CA LYS A 157 -11.95 5.92 -9.09
C LYS A 157 -13.03 5.73 -8.03
N TYR A 158 -13.25 4.47 -7.63
CA TYR A 158 -14.26 4.09 -6.65
C TYR A 158 -14.08 4.80 -5.30
N THR A 159 -12.87 4.83 -4.72
CA THR A 159 -12.64 5.54 -3.44
C THR A 159 -12.97 7.04 -3.53
N LYS A 160 -12.71 7.66 -4.69
CA LYS A 160 -12.98 9.09 -4.94
C LYS A 160 -14.46 9.37 -5.23
N SER A 161 -15.17 8.42 -5.84
CA SER A 161 -16.58 8.58 -6.19
C SER A 161 -17.56 8.15 -5.09
N LEU A 162 -17.09 7.45 -4.05
CA LEU A 162 -17.94 6.94 -2.98
C LEU A 162 -18.47 8.07 -2.08
N LYS A 163 -19.76 8.40 -2.22
CA LYS A 163 -20.44 9.47 -1.46
C LYS A 163 -21.10 8.96 -0.18
N GLU A 164 -21.77 7.80 -0.26
CA GLU A 164 -22.50 7.19 0.86
C GLU A 164 -21.85 5.87 1.29
N PRO A 165 -20.74 5.91 2.05
CA PRO A 165 -20.01 4.70 2.43
C PRO A 165 -20.79 3.78 3.38
N GLU A 166 -21.78 4.29 4.13
CA GLU A 166 -22.59 3.47 5.03
C GLU A 166 -23.58 2.57 4.27
N GLU A 167 -24.20 3.09 3.20
CA GLU A 167 -25.07 2.33 2.31
C GLU A 167 -24.28 1.26 1.57
N GLU A 168 -23.14 1.64 0.99
CA GLU A 168 -22.24 0.72 0.29
C GLU A 168 -21.77 -0.43 1.19
N LEU A 169 -21.43 -0.16 2.45
CA LEU A 169 -21.07 -1.22 3.40
C LEU A 169 -22.23 -2.18 3.66
N THR A 170 -23.44 -1.65 3.75
CA THR A 170 -24.65 -2.47 3.94
C THR A 170 -24.89 -3.39 2.75
N GLU A 171 -24.60 -2.93 1.52
CA GLU A 171 -24.69 -3.76 0.31
C GLU A 171 -23.58 -4.81 0.24
N LEU A 172 -22.32 -4.42 0.49
CA LEU A 172 -21.16 -5.31 0.46
C LEU A 172 -21.22 -6.42 1.51
N CYS A 173 -21.90 -6.20 2.64
CA CYS A 173 -22.09 -7.22 3.68
C CYS A 173 -23.30 -8.14 3.46
N LYS A 174 -24.16 -7.85 2.45
CA LYS A 174 -25.27 -8.74 2.04
C LYS A 174 -24.83 -9.80 1.03
N THR A 175 -23.66 -9.63 0.43
CA THR A 175 -23.07 -10.51 -0.60
C THR A 175 -22.04 -11.45 0.00
#